data_AF-A0A1Q3HJM0-F1
#
_entry.id   AF-A0A1Q3HJM0-F1
#
_cell.length_a   1.000
_cell.length_b   1.000
_cell.length_c   1.000
_cell.angle_alpha   90.00
_cell.angle_beta   90.00
_cell.angle_gamma   90.00
#
_symmetry.space_group_name_H-M   'P 1'
#
loop_
_entity.id
_entity.type
_entity.pdbx_description
1 polymer ?
#
loop_
_entity_poly.entity_id
_entity_poly.type
_entity_poly.pdbx_seq_one_letter_code
_entity_poly.pdbx_strand_id
1 'polypeptide(L)'
;MSLPPQAEVPPRHRRTPGWIGLGWVAVLSVVAWHHIPRAHANHTHTGGTQLHIATIHGNNGTSTSPGDQDEQYCVQSRTASIDGTRMANFIEETLVKLSTIWDGTANWRVDLWRASKFCFDYDSATRATIEYEYHIKDDWYEVSLCGSYYSCVVFDNAVYDGYHTHYKWGYSYLQTEHVNSYDTRARKFINHETGHILGLKDPDYYGHCLNSVMHNDLYSSMGCTDPVWYPTANDKNSVTRIADRANTW
;
A
#
# COMPACT_ATOMS: atom_id res chain seq x y z
N MET A 1 25.68 66.29 55.95
CA MET A 1 26.65 65.88 54.91
C MET A 1 25.95 64.87 54.02
N SER A 2 25.62 65.27 52.79
CA SER A 2 24.88 64.44 51.84
C SER A 2 25.86 63.88 50.80
N LEU A 3 25.87 62.56 50.62
CA LEU A 3 26.67 61.89 49.59
C LEU A 3 26.09 62.19 48.19
N PRO A 4 26.92 62.25 47.13
CA PRO A 4 26.45 62.48 45.78
C PRO A 4 25.69 61.25 45.25
N PRO A 5 24.70 61.44 44.35
CA PRO A 5 23.95 60.34 43.77
C PRO A 5 24.86 59.52 42.85
N GLN A 6 24.85 58.19 43.02
CA GLN A 6 25.52 57.29 42.10
C GLN A 6 24.73 57.21 40.79
N ALA A 7 25.43 57.40 39.67
CA ALA A 7 24.86 57.22 38.35
C ALA A 7 24.53 55.73 38.13
N GLU A 8 23.26 55.41 37.92
CA GLU A 8 22.84 54.08 37.45
C GLU A 8 23.37 53.86 36.02
N VAL A 9 24.28 52.89 35.89
CA VAL A 9 24.71 52.37 34.59
C VAL A 9 23.52 51.62 33.98
N PRO A 10 23.10 51.92 32.74
CA PRO A 10 21.98 51.21 32.14
C PRO A 10 22.31 49.72 31.98
N PRO A 11 21.34 48.82 32.22
CA PRO A 11 21.59 47.39 32.11
C PRO A 11 22.00 47.05 30.68
N ARG A 12 23.18 46.42 30.53
CA ARG A 12 23.56 45.79 29.26
C ARG A 12 22.53 44.74 28.93
N HIS A 13 21.66 45.01 27.95
CA HIS A 13 20.85 43.97 27.33
C HIS A 13 21.78 42.90 26.75
N ARG A 14 21.95 41.80 27.48
CA ARG A 14 22.57 40.58 26.96
C ARG A 14 21.70 40.10 25.81
N ARG A 15 22.10 40.41 24.58
CA ARG A 15 21.54 39.75 23.40
C ARG A 15 21.87 38.27 23.54
N THR A 16 20.83 37.46 23.73
CA THR A 16 20.93 36.02 23.65
C THR A 16 21.49 35.68 22.27
N PRO A 17 22.58 34.91 22.20
CA PRO A 17 23.25 34.69 20.93
C PRO A 17 22.38 33.79 20.05
N GLY A 18 22.20 34.19 18.78
CA GLY A 18 21.20 33.62 17.85
C GLY A 18 21.34 32.13 17.55
N TRP A 19 22.44 31.49 17.96
CA TRP A 19 22.63 30.04 17.88
C TRP A 19 21.71 29.26 18.82
N ILE A 20 21.21 29.89 19.89
CA ILE A 20 20.21 29.26 20.77
C ILE A 20 18.90 29.03 19.98
N GLY A 21 18.50 29.99 19.12
CA GLY A 21 17.30 29.84 18.27
C GLY A 21 17.43 28.74 17.22
N LEU A 22 18.60 28.62 16.57
CA LEU A 22 18.87 27.58 15.57
C LEU A 22 18.97 26.19 16.18
N GLY A 23 19.53 26.08 17.39
CA GLY A 23 19.57 24.82 18.14
C GLY A 23 18.19 24.30 18.51
N TRP A 24 17.27 25.19 18.90
CA TRP A 24 15.88 24.80 19.20
C TRP A 24 15.09 24.42 17.95
N VAL A 25 15.31 25.05 16.79
CA VAL A 25 14.67 24.63 15.53
C VAL A 25 15.13 23.23 15.12
N ALA A 26 16.42 22.92 15.23
CA ALA A 26 16.93 21.57 14.90
C ALA A 26 16.41 20.50 15.89
N VAL A 27 16.38 20.80 17.19
CA VAL A 27 15.84 19.89 18.21
C VAL A 27 14.33 19.71 18.04
N LEU A 28 13.57 20.77 17.77
CA LEU A 28 12.13 20.68 17.52
C LEU A 28 11.81 19.94 16.23
N SER A 29 12.64 20.03 15.18
CA SER A 29 12.49 19.22 13.96
C SER A 29 12.74 17.73 14.21
N VAL A 30 13.73 17.37 15.04
CA VAL A 30 14.03 15.97 15.42
C VAL A 30 12.97 15.40 16.37
N VAL A 31 12.51 16.20 17.33
CA VAL A 31 11.42 15.84 18.26
C VAL A 31 10.09 15.75 17.51
N ALA A 32 9.82 16.64 16.55
CA ALA A 32 8.66 16.53 15.66
C ALA A 32 8.74 15.27 14.79
N TRP A 33 9.92 14.87 14.29
CA TRP A 33 10.12 13.62 13.53
C TRP A 33 9.92 12.36 14.39
N HIS A 34 10.23 12.43 15.70
CA HIS A 34 10.01 11.32 16.65
C HIS A 34 8.62 11.30 17.30
N HIS A 35 7.88 12.41 17.25
CA HIS A 35 6.51 12.53 17.76
C HIS A 35 5.46 12.75 16.66
N ILE A 36 5.81 12.59 15.37
CA ILE A 36 4.81 12.17 14.39
C ILE A 36 4.24 10.88 14.98
N PRO A 37 2.93 10.81 15.30
CA PRO A 37 2.36 9.56 15.75
C PRO A 37 2.80 8.51 14.75
N ARG A 38 3.39 7.41 15.22
CA ARG A 38 3.66 6.25 14.37
C ARG A 38 2.31 5.94 13.74
N ALA A 39 2.10 6.39 12.50
CA ALA A 39 0.83 6.22 11.83
C ALA A 39 0.59 4.72 11.89
N HIS A 40 -0.44 4.31 12.63
CA HIS A 40 -0.75 2.92 12.82
C HIS A 40 -0.97 2.38 11.42
N ALA A 41 0.05 1.66 10.93
CA ALA A 41 -0.07 0.94 9.69
C ALA A 41 -1.18 -0.06 9.91
N ASN A 42 -2.02 -0.24 8.91
CA ASN A 42 -2.37 -1.61 8.62
C ASN A 42 -1.09 -2.23 8.06
N HIS A 43 -0.41 -2.82 9.02
CA HIS A 43 0.71 -3.71 8.98
C HIS A 43 1.42 -3.91 7.63
N THR A 44 2.72 -3.66 7.59
CA THR A 44 3.55 -3.91 6.40
C THR A 44 4.37 -5.17 6.60
N HIS A 45 4.69 -5.90 5.52
CA HIS A 45 5.82 -6.80 5.54
C HIS A 45 7.10 -5.98 5.79
N THR A 46 7.97 -6.45 6.69
CA THR A 46 9.25 -5.79 7.00
C THR A 46 10.32 -6.84 7.24
N GLY A 47 11.52 -6.63 6.69
CA GLY A 47 12.68 -7.48 6.95
C GLY A 47 13.55 -7.64 5.70
N GLY A 48 14.50 -8.60 5.74
CA GLY A 48 15.36 -8.90 4.59
C GLY A 48 14.61 -9.44 3.36
N THR A 49 13.37 -9.92 3.55
CA THR A 49 12.44 -10.28 2.49
C THR A 49 11.19 -9.43 2.62
N GLN A 50 10.86 -8.70 1.55
CA GLN A 50 9.72 -7.81 1.46
C GLN A 50 8.72 -8.44 0.48
N LEU A 51 7.53 -8.78 0.96
CA LEU A 51 6.49 -9.40 0.12
C LEU A 51 5.71 -8.32 -0.63
N HIS A 52 6.36 -7.73 -1.62
CA HIS A 52 5.75 -6.77 -2.54
C HIS A 52 6.49 -6.76 -3.88
N ILE A 53 5.87 -6.15 -4.90
CA ILE A 53 6.49 -5.99 -6.21
C ILE A 53 7.70 -5.03 -6.18
N ALA A 54 8.72 -5.24 -7.01
CA ALA A 54 9.95 -4.44 -7.00
C ALA A 54 9.73 -3.00 -7.48
N THR A 55 8.75 -2.80 -8.34
CA THR A 55 8.41 -1.51 -8.93
C THR A 55 7.20 -0.89 -8.24
N ILE A 56 7.03 -1.04 -6.91
CA ILE A 56 5.93 -0.30 -6.29
C ILE A 56 6.21 1.19 -6.49
N HIS A 57 5.32 1.85 -7.21
CA HIS A 57 5.28 3.28 -7.45
C HIS A 57 6.23 3.82 -8.52
N GLY A 58 5.61 4.50 -9.48
CA GLY A 58 6.14 5.66 -10.18
C GLY A 58 5.14 6.07 -11.27
N ASN A 59 4.63 7.30 -11.27
CA ASN A 59 5.16 8.33 -12.16
C ASN A 59 5.03 9.73 -11.53
N ASN A 60 5.85 10.66 -11.99
CA ASN A 60 5.81 12.10 -11.71
C ASN A 60 4.70 12.83 -12.51
N GLY A 61 3.49 12.30 -12.68
CA GLY A 61 2.48 13.11 -13.38
C GLY A 61 1.16 12.49 -13.83
N THR A 62 0.31 13.39 -14.34
CA THR A 62 -1.10 13.24 -14.75
C THR A 62 -1.30 12.51 -16.08
N SER A 63 -0.53 11.47 -16.39
CA SER A 63 -0.62 10.74 -17.67
C SER A 63 -1.98 10.03 -17.81
N THR A 64 -2.56 10.07 -19.01
CA THR A 64 -3.77 9.32 -19.38
C THR A 64 -3.46 8.03 -20.14
N SER A 65 -2.19 7.63 -20.20
CA SER A 65 -1.71 6.38 -20.82
C SER A 65 -0.71 5.69 -19.87
N PRO A 66 -0.59 4.35 -19.91
CA PRO A 66 0.42 3.62 -19.13
C PRO A 66 1.82 4.13 -19.46
N GLY A 67 2.56 4.57 -18.45
CA GLY A 67 3.98 4.91 -18.50
C GLY A 67 4.87 3.76 -18.04
N ASP A 68 6.19 3.92 -18.20
CA ASP A 68 7.20 2.89 -17.87
C ASP A 68 7.31 2.56 -16.37
N GLN A 69 6.62 3.30 -15.52
CA GLN A 69 6.61 3.12 -14.08
C GLN A 69 5.22 2.72 -13.54
N ASP A 70 4.21 2.70 -14.40
CA ASP A 70 2.87 2.32 -14.01
C ASP A 70 2.75 0.79 -14.02
N GLU A 71 2.03 0.22 -13.06
CA GLU A 71 1.87 -1.23 -12.96
C GLU A 71 0.73 -1.73 -13.85
N GLN A 72 1.01 -2.76 -14.64
CA GLN A 72 0.00 -3.40 -15.47
C GLN A 72 -0.59 -4.60 -14.75
N TYR A 73 -1.91 -4.76 -14.93
CA TYR A 73 -2.61 -5.92 -14.42
C TYR A 73 -3.50 -6.57 -15.49
N CYS A 74 -3.59 -7.89 -15.44
CA CYS A 74 -4.57 -8.64 -16.22
C CYS A 74 -5.50 -9.43 -15.30
N VAL A 75 -6.62 -9.89 -15.85
CA VAL A 75 -7.62 -10.67 -15.12
C VAL A 75 -7.85 -11.99 -15.86
N GLN A 76 -8.10 -13.07 -15.12
CA GLN A 76 -8.42 -14.38 -15.67
C GLN A 76 -9.46 -15.08 -14.81
N SER A 77 -10.68 -15.25 -15.35
CA SER A 77 -11.64 -16.18 -14.76
C SER A 77 -11.30 -17.61 -15.21
N ARG A 78 -11.22 -18.54 -14.27
CA ARG A 78 -11.02 -19.98 -14.46
C ARG A 78 -12.23 -20.79 -13.97
N THR A 79 -13.36 -20.14 -13.81
CA THR A 79 -14.63 -20.76 -13.46
C THR A 79 -15.70 -20.34 -14.47
N ALA A 80 -16.70 -21.21 -14.70
CA ALA A 80 -17.85 -20.88 -15.53
C ALA A 80 -18.89 -20.02 -14.79
N SER A 81 -18.81 -19.93 -13.46
CA SER A 81 -19.77 -19.21 -12.62
C SER A 81 -19.60 -17.68 -12.68
N ILE A 82 -18.43 -17.20 -13.10
CA ILE A 82 -18.08 -15.79 -13.20
C ILE A 82 -17.67 -15.46 -14.64
N ASP A 83 -18.43 -14.57 -15.27
CA ASP A 83 -18.06 -13.99 -16.56
C ASP A 83 -16.77 -13.16 -16.42
N GLY A 84 -15.73 -13.58 -17.16
CA GLY A 84 -14.41 -12.96 -17.08
C GLY A 84 -14.41 -11.48 -17.46
N THR A 85 -15.22 -11.09 -18.46
CA THR A 85 -15.31 -9.69 -18.92
C THR A 85 -15.92 -8.81 -17.84
N ARG A 86 -17.04 -9.25 -17.25
CA ARG A 86 -17.72 -8.56 -16.17
C ARG A 86 -16.82 -8.42 -14.95
N MET A 87 -16.14 -9.49 -14.54
CA MET A 87 -15.19 -9.44 -13.41
C MET A 87 -14.04 -8.48 -13.68
N ALA A 88 -13.46 -8.52 -14.89
CA ALA A 88 -12.37 -7.63 -15.23
C ALA A 88 -12.80 -6.15 -15.26
N ASN A 89 -14.00 -5.85 -15.75
CA ASN A 89 -14.58 -4.51 -15.66
C ASN A 89 -14.85 -4.08 -14.21
N PHE A 90 -15.28 -5.01 -13.36
CA PHE A 90 -15.55 -4.75 -11.95
C PHE A 90 -14.27 -4.50 -11.13
N ILE A 91 -13.20 -5.26 -11.39
CA ILE A 91 -11.86 -5.01 -10.82
C ILE A 91 -11.34 -3.64 -11.26
N GLU A 92 -11.44 -3.32 -12.55
CA GLU A 92 -11.05 -2.01 -13.07
C GLU A 92 -11.85 -0.86 -12.46
N GLU A 93 -13.17 -1.01 -12.35
CA GLU A 93 -13.97 -0.02 -11.65
C GLU A 93 -13.48 0.18 -10.20
N THR A 94 -13.27 -0.92 -9.48
CA THR A 94 -12.84 -0.93 -8.07
C THR A 94 -11.48 -0.28 -7.86
N LEU A 95 -10.52 -0.56 -8.72
CA LEU A 95 -9.12 -0.18 -8.53
C LEU A 95 -8.79 1.20 -9.12
N VAL A 96 -9.45 1.63 -10.19
CA VAL A 96 -9.01 2.82 -10.94
C VAL A 96 -10.11 3.83 -11.28
N LYS A 97 -11.40 3.47 -11.23
CA LYS A 97 -12.49 4.39 -11.64
C LYS A 97 -13.27 5.02 -10.49
N LEU A 98 -13.19 4.46 -9.28
CA LEU A 98 -13.85 5.03 -8.10
C LEU A 98 -13.05 6.22 -7.54
N SER A 99 -13.69 7.01 -6.68
CA SER A 99 -13.02 8.10 -5.93
C SER A 99 -12.20 7.59 -4.73
N THR A 100 -12.46 6.36 -4.28
CA THR A 100 -11.82 5.70 -3.12
C THR A 100 -10.93 4.56 -3.59
N ILE A 101 -9.91 4.90 -4.37
CA ILE A 101 -8.96 3.96 -4.99
C ILE A 101 -7.60 3.96 -4.28
N TRP A 102 -6.73 3.01 -4.61
CA TRP A 102 -5.35 2.95 -4.09
C TRP A 102 -4.51 4.16 -4.52
N ASP A 103 -4.86 4.79 -5.64
CA ASP A 103 -4.27 6.06 -6.10
C ASP A 103 -4.40 7.14 -5.02
N GLY A 104 -3.24 7.61 -4.53
CA GLY A 104 -3.12 8.52 -3.40
C GLY A 104 -2.69 9.94 -3.73
N THR A 105 -2.56 10.31 -5.01
CA THR A 105 -2.19 11.64 -5.55
C THR A 105 -1.14 12.47 -4.79
N ALA A 106 0.00 12.67 -5.47
CA ALA A 106 1.17 13.52 -5.16
C ALA A 106 2.17 12.95 -4.14
N ASN A 107 3.30 12.43 -4.66
CA ASN A 107 4.39 11.68 -4.01
C ASN A 107 4.16 10.16 -3.92
N TRP A 108 4.31 9.48 -5.07
CA TRP A 108 4.27 8.01 -5.26
C TRP A 108 2.86 7.42 -5.40
N ARG A 109 2.32 7.56 -6.61
CA ARG A 109 1.03 7.04 -7.06
C ARG A 109 1.13 5.52 -7.28
N VAL A 110 0.12 4.75 -6.82
CA VAL A 110 -0.10 3.37 -7.28
C VAL A 110 -0.92 3.48 -8.55
N ASP A 111 -0.30 3.23 -9.70
CA ASP A 111 -0.88 3.51 -11.01
C ASP A 111 -1.17 2.21 -11.74
N LEU A 112 -2.40 1.73 -11.60
CA LEU A 112 -2.80 0.46 -12.16
C LEU A 112 -3.41 0.64 -13.55
N TRP A 113 -2.93 -0.15 -14.50
CA TRP A 113 -3.49 -0.20 -15.85
C TRP A 113 -3.92 -1.59 -16.23
N ARG A 114 -5.17 -1.71 -16.65
CA ARG A 114 -5.68 -2.97 -17.15
C ARG A 114 -5.08 -3.27 -18.52
N ALA A 115 -4.44 -4.43 -18.64
CA ALA A 115 -4.00 -4.98 -19.90
C ALA A 115 -5.21 -5.30 -20.81
N SER A 116 -5.03 -5.13 -22.12
CA SER A 116 -6.10 -5.25 -23.13
C SER A 116 -6.77 -6.63 -23.28
N LYS A 117 -6.14 -7.71 -22.83
CA LYS A 117 -6.63 -9.10 -22.93
C LYS A 117 -6.64 -9.79 -21.57
N PHE A 118 -7.28 -10.96 -21.49
CA PHE A 118 -7.15 -11.82 -20.32
C PHE A 118 -5.73 -12.37 -20.22
N CYS A 119 -5.31 -12.72 -19.01
CA CYS A 119 -3.90 -13.10 -18.75
C CYS A 119 -3.41 -14.23 -19.66
N PHE A 120 -4.25 -15.21 -19.97
CA PHE A 120 -3.88 -16.37 -20.78
C PHE A 120 -3.95 -16.15 -22.30
N ASP A 121 -4.44 -14.99 -22.74
CA ASP A 121 -4.47 -14.62 -24.16
C ASP A 121 -3.17 -13.94 -24.62
N TYR A 122 -2.25 -13.67 -23.69
CA TYR A 122 -0.91 -13.18 -23.97
C TYR A 122 0.07 -14.34 -24.13
N ASP A 123 1.03 -14.19 -25.04
CA ASP A 123 2.18 -15.07 -25.08
C ASP A 123 3.06 -14.87 -23.82
N SER A 124 3.90 -15.85 -23.51
CA SER A 124 4.71 -15.84 -22.30
C SER A 124 5.64 -14.62 -22.17
N ALA A 125 6.13 -14.07 -23.28
CA ALA A 125 7.05 -12.92 -23.24
C ALA A 125 6.28 -11.63 -22.91
N THR A 126 5.12 -11.44 -23.51
CA THR A 126 4.23 -10.30 -23.21
C THR A 126 3.65 -10.42 -21.80
N ARG A 127 3.22 -11.61 -21.38
CA ARG A 127 2.69 -11.83 -20.02
C ARG A 127 3.73 -11.55 -18.93
N ALA A 128 5.01 -11.81 -19.20
CA ALA A 128 6.11 -11.53 -18.27
C ALA A 128 6.34 -10.04 -18.00
N THR A 129 5.75 -9.14 -18.78
CA THR A 129 5.77 -7.68 -18.55
C THR A 129 4.55 -7.19 -17.77
N ILE A 130 3.67 -8.08 -17.31
CA ILE A 130 2.50 -7.74 -16.51
C ILE A 130 2.86 -8.08 -15.06
N GLU A 131 2.83 -7.09 -14.19
CA GLU A 131 3.23 -7.22 -12.80
C GLU A 131 2.16 -7.98 -12.00
N TYR A 132 0.88 -7.70 -12.26
CA TYR A 132 -0.23 -8.18 -11.42
C TYR A 132 -1.14 -9.09 -12.23
N GLU A 133 -1.54 -10.21 -11.64
CA GLU A 133 -2.60 -11.02 -12.23
C GLU A 133 -3.67 -11.36 -11.21
N TYR A 134 -4.92 -11.07 -11.56
CA TYR A 134 -6.08 -11.51 -10.80
C TYR A 134 -6.64 -12.77 -11.42
N HIS A 135 -6.57 -13.88 -10.69
CA HIS A 135 -7.16 -15.15 -11.07
C HIS A 135 -8.40 -15.42 -10.24
N ILE A 136 -9.49 -15.85 -10.87
CA ILE A 136 -10.75 -16.16 -10.19
C ILE A 136 -11.12 -17.63 -10.42
N LYS A 137 -11.35 -18.39 -9.35
CA LYS A 137 -11.75 -19.81 -9.39
C LYS A 137 -12.54 -20.15 -8.13
N ASP A 138 -13.25 -21.27 -8.15
CA ASP A 138 -14.05 -21.71 -7.00
C ASP A 138 -13.18 -22.16 -5.81
N ASP A 139 -11.98 -22.70 -6.08
CA ASP A 139 -10.97 -23.08 -5.08
C ASP A 139 -9.55 -22.93 -5.65
N TRP A 140 -8.55 -22.93 -4.77
CA TRP A 140 -7.13 -22.80 -5.12
C TRP A 140 -6.25 -23.86 -4.43
N TYR A 141 -6.75 -25.08 -4.24
CA TYR A 141 -6.02 -26.14 -3.52
C TYR A 141 -4.67 -26.48 -4.18
N GLU A 142 -4.54 -26.25 -5.48
CA GLU A 142 -3.32 -26.45 -6.26
C GLU A 142 -2.26 -25.37 -5.98
N VAL A 143 -2.66 -24.23 -5.43
CA VAL A 143 -1.76 -23.15 -5.02
C VAL A 143 -1.46 -23.33 -3.53
N SER A 144 -0.27 -23.84 -3.24
CA SER A 144 0.12 -24.30 -1.90
C SER A 144 -0.07 -23.27 -0.77
N LEU A 145 -0.01 -21.98 -1.08
CA LEU A 145 -0.17 -20.88 -0.12
C LEU A 145 -1.63 -20.44 0.09
N CYS A 146 -2.54 -20.81 -0.81
CA CYS A 146 -3.90 -20.26 -0.87
C CYS A 146 -4.95 -21.23 -0.33
N GLY A 147 -4.62 -22.52 -0.27
CA GLY A 147 -5.48 -23.54 0.29
C GLY A 147 -6.86 -23.59 -0.36
N SER A 148 -7.85 -24.10 0.37
CA SER A 148 -9.18 -24.39 -0.19
C SER A 148 -10.22 -23.32 0.08
N TYR A 149 -10.01 -22.40 1.03
CA TYR A 149 -11.10 -21.60 1.61
C TYR A 149 -10.88 -20.08 1.57
N TYR A 150 -9.73 -19.61 1.09
CA TYR A 150 -9.39 -18.20 1.16
C TYR A 150 -8.84 -17.67 -0.16
N SER A 151 -9.08 -16.37 -0.38
CA SER A 151 -8.30 -15.61 -1.36
C SER A 151 -6.92 -15.33 -0.79
N CYS A 152 -5.95 -15.12 -1.67
CA CYS A 152 -4.56 -14.96 -1.27
C CYS A 152 -3.79 -14.18 -2.35
N VAL A 153 -2.55 -13.84 -2.00
CA VAL A 153 -1.52 -13.39 -2.94
C VAL A 153 -0.30 -14.30 -2.89
N VAL A 154 0.25 -14.59 -4.07
CA VAL A 154 1.56 -15.23 -4.22
C VAL A 154 2.49 -14.31 -4.99
N PHE A 155 3.75 -14.27 -4.57
CA PHE A 155 4.80 -13.52 -5.25
C PHE A 155 5.77 -14.45 -5.97
N ASP A 156 6.29 -13.99 -7.11
CA ASP A 156 7.27 -14.73 -7.91
C ASP A 156 8.32 -13.80 -8.54
N ASN A 157 9.41 -14.41 -9.02
CA ASN A 157 10.52 -13.76 -9.67
C ASN A 157 11.22 -12.75 -8.75
N ALA A 158 11.91 -13.30 -7.74
CA ALA A 158 12.59 -12.51 -6.72
C ALA A 158 13.68 -11.60 -7.30
N VAL A 159 13.76 -10.36 -6.79
CA VAL A 159 14.74 -9.34 -7.16
C VAL A 159 15.43 -8.83 -5.90
N TYR A 160 16.75 -8.87 -5.87
CA TYR A 160 17.54 -8.37 -4.76
C TYR A 160 18.08 -6.98 -5.08
N ASP A 161 17.82 -5.99 -4.21
CA ASP A 161 18.23 -4.58 -4.40
C ASP A 161 19.53 -4.19 -3.67
N GLY A 162 20.18 -5.16 -3.00
CA GLY A 162 21.36 -4.90 -2.16
C GLY A 162 21.08 -4.91 -0.66
N TYR A 163 19.81 -4.75 -0.25
CA TYR A 163 19.38 -4.71 1.16
C TYR A 163 18.19 -5.63 1.44
N HIS A 164 17.27 -5.74 0.48
CA HIS A 164 16.03 -6.50 0.58
C HIS A 164 15.81 -7.33 -0.68
N THR A 165 15.00 -8.39 -0.52
CA THR A 165 14.44 -9.14 -1.65
C THR A 165 12.99 -8.70 -1.87
N HIS A 166 12.68 -8.30 -3.10
CA HIS A 166 11.36 -7.95 -3.64
C HIS A 166 10.99 -8.95 -4.74
N TYR A 167 9.89 -8.74 -5.46
CA TYR A 167 9.39 -9.67 -6.50
C TYR A 167 8.97 -8.93 -7.76
N LYS A 168 9.09 -9.52 -8.95
CA LYS A 168 8.58 -8.83 -10.16
C LYS A 168 7.08 -8.98 -10.32
N TRP A 169 6.53 -10.09 -9.85
CA TRP A 169 5.15 -10.47 -10.13
C TRP A 169 4.38 -10.76 -8.84
N GLY A 170 3.12 -10.32 -8.81
CA GLY A 170 2.14 -10.60 -7.77
C GLY A 170 0.88 -11.23 -8.37
N TYR A 171 0.48 -12.38 -7.86
CA TYR A 171 -0.69 -13.11 -8.31
C TYR A 171 -1.76 -13.11 -7.21
N SER A 172 -2.86 -12.41 -7.44
CA SER A 172 -4.04 -12.47 -6.59
C SER A 172 -4.94 -13.61 -7.04
N TYR A 173 -5.13 -14.60 -6.17
CA TYR A 173 -6.03 -15.71 -6.41
C TYR A 173 -7.30 -15.49 -5.61
N LEU A 174 -8.33 -14.96 -6.27
CA LEU A 174 -9.63 -14.65 -5.69
C LEU A 174 -10.54 -15.89 -5.77
N GLN A 175 -11.26 -16.17 -4.69
CA GLN A 175 -12.28 -17.21 -4.70
C GLN A 175 -13.60 -16.67 -5.21
N THR A 176 -14.29 -17.45 -6.03
CA THR A 176 -15.63 -17.14 -6.54
C THR A 176 -16.58 -16.69 -5.43
N GLU A 177 -16.60 -17.40 -4.30
CA GLU A 177 -17.47 -17.09 -3.17
C GLU A 177 -17.26 -15.68 -2.61
N HIS A 178 -16.04 -15.14 -2.72
CA HIS A 178 -15.70 -13.82 -2.20
C HIS A 178 -16.08 -12.67 -3.15
N VAL A 179 -16.20 -12.94 -4.45
CA VAL A 179 -16.34 -11.89 -5.47
C VAL A 179 -17.56 -12.02 -6.39
N ASN A 180 -18.30 -13.13 -6.32
CA ASN A 180 -19.45 -13.41 -7.20
C ASN A 180 -20.63 -12.44 -7.05
N SER A 181 -20.70 -11.70 -5.95
CA SER A 181 -21.78 -10.76 -5.63
C SER A 181 -21.67 -9.43 -6.38
N TYR A 182 -20.47 -9.05 -6.85
CA TYR A 182 -20.18 -7.75 -7.47
C TYR A 182 -20.63 -6.56 -6.59
N ASP A 183 -20.48 -6.67 -5.28
CA ASP A 183 -20.88 -5.67 -4.29
C ASP A 183 -19.69 -5.15 -3.48
N THR A 184 -19.96 -4.45 -2.37
CA THR A 184 -18.91 -3.92 -1.48
C THR A 184 -18.03 -5.01 -0.86
N ARG A 185 -18.55 -6.22 -0.61
CA ARG A 185 -17.77 -7.36 -0.12
C ARG A 185 -16.78 -7.79 -1.20
N ALA A 186 -17.23 -7.93 -2.44
CA ALA A 186 -16.35 -8.25 -3.57
C ALA A 186 -15.25 -7.19 -3.77
N ARG A 187 -15.61 -5.90 -3.71
CA ARG A 187 -14.63 -4.80 -3.79
C ARG A 187 -13.62 -4.85 -2.66
N LYS A 188 -14.06 -5.21 -1.46
CA LYS A 188 -13.18 -5.36 -0.32
C LYS A 188 -12.14 -6.44 -0.54
N PHE A 189 -12.52 -7.64 -0.97
CA PHE A 189 -11.57 -8.71 -1.25
C PHE A 189 -10.58 -8.30 -2.34
N ILE A 190 -11.05 -7.66 -3.42
CA ILE A 190 -10.18 -7.13 -4.47
C ILE A 190 -9.16 -6.13 -3.89
N ASN A 191 -9.61 -5.16 -3.09
CA ASN A 191 -8.71 -4.20 -2.47
C ASN A 191 -7.78 -4.84 -1.43
N HIS A 192 -8.27 -5.78 -0.63
CA HIS A 192 -7.50 -6.52 0.38
C HIS A 192 -6.34 -7.28 -0.26
N GLU A 193 -6.61 -8.12 -1.27
CA GLU A 193 -5.54 -8.82 -1.98
C GLU A 193 -4.60 -7.86 -2.71
N THR A 194 -5.13 -6.75 -3.25
CA THR A 194 -4.26 -5.71 -3.85
C THR A 194 -3.35 -5.08 -2.80
N GLY A 195 -3.84 -4.86 -1.57
CA GLY A 195 -3.03 -4.39 -0.45
C GLY A 195 -1.88 -5.35 -0.12
N HIS A 196 -2.10 -6.67 -0.21
CA HIS A 196 -1.02 -7.65 -0.10
C HIS A 196 0.03 -7.47 -1.18
N ILE A 197 -0.35 -7.34 -2.47
CA ILE A 197 0.60 -7.08 -3.58
C ILE A 197 1.46 -5.85 -3.30
N LEU A 198 0.88 -4.81 -2.68
CA LEU A 198 1.53 -3.56 -2.29
C LEU A 198 2.34 -3.66 -0.98
N GLY A 199 2.41 -4.85 -0.37
CA GLY A 199 3.24 -5.13 0.81
C GLY A 199 2.56 -4.95 2.16
N LEU A 200 1.23 -4.81 2.19
CA LEU A 200 0.45 -4.84 3.43
C LEU A 200 0.22 -6.29 3.86
N LYS A 201 0.05 -6.50 5.16
CA LYS A 201 -0.16 -7.82 5.76
C LYS A 201 -1.45 -7.86 6.55
N ASP A 202 -1.88 -9.09 6.81
CA ASP A 202 -3.02 -9.40 7.64
C ASP A 202 -2.85 -8.97 9.10
N PRO A 203 -3.96 -8.85 9.85
CA PRO A 203 -3.90 -8.58 11.29
C PRO A 203 -3.28 -9.78 12.03
N ASP A 204 -2.26 -9.54 12.86
CA ASP A 204 -1.60 -10.61 13.62
C ASP A 204 -2.21 -10.88 15.03
N TYR A 205 -3.02 -9.97 15.59
CA TYR A 205 -3.59 -10.13 16.94
C TYR A 205 -4.84 -9.27 17.19
N TYR A 206 -5.53 -9.55 18.30
CA TYR A 206 -6.76 -8.85 18.69
C TYR A 206 -6.56 -7.35 18.89
N GLY A 207 -7.38 -6.53 18.20
CA GLY A 207 -7.31 -5.06 18.28
C GLY A 207 -6.45 -4.41 17.19
N HIS A 208 -5.81 -5.20 16.33
CA HIS A 208 -5.21 -4.69 15.08
C HIS A 208 -6.26 -4.24 14.05
N CYS A 209 -7.52 -4.60 14.24
CA CYS A 209 -8.62 -4.46 13.29
C CYS A 209 -9.14 -3.03 13.00
N LEU A 210 -8.36 -1.97 13.23
CA LEU A 210 -8.86 -0.59 13.13
C LEU A 210 -8.58 0.03 11.75
N ASN A 211 -9.65 0.50 11.10
CA ASN A 211 -9.67 1.42 9.96
C ASN A 211 -8.68 1.08 8.82
N SER A 212 -8.85 -0.09 8.23
CA SER A 212 -8.02 -0.60 7.14
C SER A 212 -8.80 -1.59 6.27
N VAL A 213 -8.49 -1.61 4.98
CA VAL A 213 -9.04 -2.58 4.03
C VAL A 213 -8.51 -4.01 4.21
N MET A 214 -7.39 -4.17 4.92
CA MET A 214 -6.78 -5.48 5.20
C MET A 214 -7.48 -6.25 6.32
N HIS A 215 -8.55 -5.72 6.90
CA HIS A 215 -9.31 -6.39 7.95
C HIS A 215 -10.68 -6.80 7.43
N ASN A 216 -10.89 -8.09 7.15
CA ASN A 216 -12.20 -8.63 6.74
C ASN A 216 -12.88 -9.45 7.86
N ASP A 217 -14.11 -9.89 7.60
CA ASP A 217 -14.93 -10.67 8.54
C ASP A 217 -14.39 -12.09 8.82
N LEU A 218 -13.45 -12.59 8.01
CA LEU A 218 -12.74 -13.85 8.28
C LEU A 218 -11.87 -13.74 9.54
N TYR A 219 -11.45 -12.53 9.93
CA TYR A 219 -10.71 -12.27 11.17
C TYR A 219 -11.63 -11.88 12.34
N SER A 220 -12.92 -12.26 12.31
CA SER A 220 -13.88 -11.95 13.39
C SER A 220 -13.44 -12.47 14.75
N SER A 221 -12.69 -13.58 14.79
CA SER A 221 -12.04 -14.13 15.99
C SER A 221 -10.99 -13.19 16.60
N MET A 222 -10.42 -12.28 15.80
CA MET A 222 -9.50 -11.22 16.24
C MET A 222 -10.22 -9.90 16.55
N GLY A 223 -11.56 -9.89 16.58
CA GLY A 223 -12.37 -8.70 16.81
C GLY A 223 -12.53 -7.82 15.58
N CYS A 224 -12.18 -8.33 14.39
CA CYS A 224 -12.35 -7.57 13.15
C CYS A 224 -13.81 -7.55 12.75
N THR A 225 -14.28 -6.35 12.40
CA THR A 225 -15.56 -6.15 11.72
C THR A 225 -15.27 -5.83 10.26
N ASP A 226 -16.31 -5.80 9.43
CA ASP A 226 -16.19 -5.52 7.99
C ASP A 226 -16.62 -4.07 7.62
N PRO A 227 -16.09 -2.98 8.22
CA PRO A 227 -16.61 -1.63 7.93
C PRO A 227 -15.94 -0.98 6.72
N VAL A 228 -14.72 -1.39 6.35
CA VAL A 228 -13.90 -0.72 5.34
C VAL A 228 -13.68 -1.64 4.15
N TRP A 229 -14.18 -1.23 2.97
CA TRP A 229 -14.03 -1.96 1.71
C TRP A 229 -13.05 -1.29 0.72
N TYR A 230 -12.52 -0.13 1.08
CA TYR A 230 -11.65 0.69 0.24
C TYR A 230 -10.36 1.10 0.97
N PRO A 231 -9.28 1.46 0.25
CA PRO A 231 -8.02 1.86 0.84
C PRO A 231 -8.15 3.16 1.65
N THR A 232 -7.84 3.08 2.93
CA THR A 232 -7.86 4.22 3.86
C THR A 232 -6.57 5.03 3.78
N ALA A 233 -6.55 6.19 4.43
CA ALA A 233 -5.33 6.97 4.60
C ALA A 233 -4.21 6.18 5.33
N ASN A 234 -4.56 5.28 6.25
CA ASN A 234 -3.58 4.44 6.94
C ASN A 234 -2.96 3.40 6.00
N ASP A 235 -3.76 2.84 5.11
CA ASP A 235 -3.33 1.86 4.11
C ASP A 235 -2.35 2.54 3.15
N LYS A 236 -2.75 3.69 2.59
CA LYS A 236 -1.92 4.50 1.69
C LYS A 236 -0.60 4.91 2.33
N ASN A 237 -0.62 5.46 3.55
CA ASN A 237 0.60 5.82 4.29
C ASN A 237 1.53 4.63 4.56
N SER A 238 0.99 3.41 4.65
CA SER A 238 1.78 2.20 4.88
C SER A 238 2.49 1.75 3.60
N VAL A 239 1.75 1.76 2.49
CA VAL A 239 2.28 1.53 1.15
C VAL A 239 3.38 2.54 0.80
N THR A 240 3.17 3.84 1.05
CA THR A 240 4.22 4.87 0.85
C THR A 240 5.46 4.62 1.70
N ARG A 241 5.32 4.15 2.95
CA ARG A 241 6.50 3.85 3.78
C ARG A 241 7.28 2.62 3.30
N ILE A 242 6.63 1.66 2.66
CA ILE A 242 7.31 0.55 1.99
C ILE A 242 8.07 1.09 0.79
N ALA A 243 7.45 1.99 0.02
CA ALA A 243 8.10 2.74 -1.07
C ALA A 243 9.37 3.44 -0.61
N ASP A 244 9.28 4.24 0.46
CA ASP A 244 10.41 4.99 1.01
C ASP A 244 11.53 4.08 1.54
N ARG A 245 11.27 2.77 1.67
CA ARG A 245 12.23 1.74 2.06
C ARG A 245 12.73 0.90 0.88
N ALA A 246 12.31 1.17 -0.35
CA ALA A 246 12.70 0.44 -1.56
C ALA A 246 13.16 1.39 -2.69
N ASN A 247 14.15 0.94 -3.47
CA ASN A 247 14.70 1.57 -4.68
C ASN A 247 15.56 2.85 -4.52
N THR A 248 16.43 2.94 -3.51
CA THR A 248 17.60 3.83 -3.65
C THR A 248 18.58 3.22 -4.65
N TRP A 249 18.39 3.55 -5.92
CA TRP A 249 19.42 3.44 -6.96
C TRP A 249 20.50 4.51 -6.75
#